data_AF-A0A822DQS7-F1
#
_entry.id   AF-A0A822DQS7-F1
#
_cell.length_a   1.000
_cell.length_b   1.000
_cell.length_c   1.000
_cell.angle_alpha   90.00
_cell.angle_beta   90.00
_cell.angle_gamma   90.00
#
_symmetry.space_group_name_H-M   'P 1'
#
loop_
_entity.id
_entity.type
_entity.pdbx_description
1 polymer ?
#
loop_
_entity_poly.entity_id
_entity_poly.type
_entity_poly.pdbx_seq_one_letter_code
_entity_poly.pdbx_strand_id
1 'polypeptide(L)' 'IISYKKLLEVNIDDAKELLNKLIVVKLNGGLGTTMGCQGPKSVISVRNDLTFLDLTIQQLE' A
#
# COMPACT_ATOMS: atom_id res chain seq x y z
N ILE A 1 13.76 -5.57 18.45
CA ILE A 1 13.66 -5.09 17.05
C ILE A 1 14.68 -5.88 16.23
N ILE A 2 14.26 -6.61 15.21
CA ILE A 2 15.15 -7.40 14.33
C ILE A 2 15.42 -6.56 13.07
N SER A 3 16.67 -6.57 12.58
CA SER A 3 17.05 -5.86 11.35
C SER A 3 16.48 -6.57 10.12
N TYR A 4 15.96 -5.81 9.15
CA TYR A 4 15.40 -6.34 7.90
C TYR A 4 16.37 -7.28 7.16
N LYS A 5 17.68 -6.96 7.17
CA LYS A 5 18.72 -7.78 6.53
C LYS A 5 18.90 -9.18 7.12
N LYS A 6 18.27 -9.46 8.27
CA LYS A 6 18.31 -10.77 8.95
C LYS A 6 17.07 -11.62 8.66
N LEU A 7 16.08 -11.11 7.92
CA LEU A 7 14.91 -11.89 7.53
C LEU A 7 15.32 -12.92 6.46
N LEU A 8 14.70 -14.10 6.53
CA LEU A 8 14.94 -15.17 5.57
C LEU A 8 14.24 -14.84 4.24
N GLU A 9 14.86 -15.24 3.14
CA GLU A 9 14.22 -15.22 1.83
C GLU A 9 13.20 -16.36 1.74
N VAL A 10 12.07 -16.07 1.11
CA VAL A 10 10.97 -17.02 0.91
C VAL A 10 11.00 -17.49 -0.54
N ASN A 11 10.80 -18.78 -0.77
CA ASN A 11 10.62 -19.31 -2.12
C ASN A 11 9.32 -18.76 -2.73
N ILE A 12 9.36 -18.42 -4.02
CA ILE A 12 8.23 -17.84 -4.75
C ILE A 12 7.01 -18.78 -4.74
N ASP A 13 7.23 -20.09 -4.81
CA ASP A 13 6.14 -21.06 -4.81
C ASP A 13 5.38 -21.08 -3.47
N ASP A 14 6.12 -21.05 -2.36
CA ASP A 14 5.54 -20.96 -1.01
C ASP A 14 4.85 -19.59 -0.79
N ALA A 15 5.41 -18.52 -1.37
CA ALA A 15 4.86 -17.17 -1.23
C ALA A 15 3.45 -17.05 -1.83
N LYS A 16 3.16 -17.73 -2.96
CA LYS A 16 1.82 -17.69 -3.58
C LYS A 16 0.74 -18.23 -2.66
N GLU A 17 0.98 -19.37 -2.01
CA GLU A 17 0.00 -19.97 -1.09
C GLU A 17 -0.21 -19.09 0.16
N LEU A 18 0.86 -18.46 0.66
CA LEU A 18 0.80 -17.57 1.80
C LEU A 18 0.07 -16.26 1.49
N LEU A 19 0.26 -15.70 0.29
CA LEU A 19 -0.41 -14.48 -0.15
C LEU A 19 -1.93 -14.64 -0.23
N ASN A 20 -2.44 -15.82 -0.57
CA ASN A 20 -3.89 -16.10 -0.56
C ASN A 20 -4.53 -16.01 0.84
N LYS A 21 -3.72 -16.06 1.91
CA LYS A 21 -4.17 -15.93 3.31
C LYS A 21 -3.91 -14.53 3.87
N LEU A 22 -3.29 -13.64 3.09
CA LEU A 22 -2.91 -12.30 3.50
C LEU A 22 -4.02 -11.31 3.15
N ILE A 23 -4.32 -10.39 4.06
CA ILE A 23 -5.23 -9.26 3.82
C ILE A 23 -4.45 -7.97 3.97
N VAL A 24 -4.62 -7.06 3.00
CA VAL A 24 -4.06 -5.71 3.06
C VAL A 24 -5.12 -4.72 3.49
N VAL A 25 -4.92 -4.08 4.65
CA VAL A 25 -5.79 -3.01 5.15
C VAL A 25 -5.04 -1.69 5.09
N LYS A 26 -5.63 -0.67 4.46
CA LYS A 26 -5.10 0.69 4.42
C LYS A 26 -5.97 1.62 5.26
N LEU A 27 -5.34 2.32 6.20
CA LEU A 27 -6.01 3.34 6.99
C LEU A 27 -6.22 4.61 6.13
N ASN A 28 -7.48 5.00 5.94
CA ASN A 28 -7.86 6.11 5.06
C ASN A 28 -8.60 7.24 5.80
N GLY A 29 -8.41 7.37 7.12
CA GLY A 29 -9.06 8.41 7.91
C GLY A 29 -8.44 9.81 7.76
N GLY A 30 -7.26 9.90 7.14
CA GLY A 30 -6.51 11.14 7.00
C GLY A 30 -7.05 12.04 5.90
N LEU A 31 -7.10 13.35 6.17
CA LEU A 31 -7.45 14.38 5.19
C LEU A 31 -6.19 14.99 4.56
N GLY A 32 -6.37 15.56 3.36
CA GLY A 32 -5.35 16.29 2.60
C GLY A 32 -4.98 17.67 3.13
N THR A 33 -5.54 18.10 4.27
CA THR A 33 -5.53 19.49 4.72
C THR A 33 -4.12 20.05 4.92
N THR A 34 -3.19 19.26 5.45
CA THR A 34 -1.77 19.67 5.61
C THR A 34 -1.07 19.93 4.27
N MET A 35 -1.57 19.34 3.18
CA MET A 35 -1.04 19.54 1.82
C MET A 35 -1.80 20.65 1.06
N GLY A 36 -2.72 21.37 1.72
CA GLY A 36 -3.57 22.39 1.07
C GLY A 36 -4.68 21.80 0.20
N CYS A 37 -4.88 20.49 0.22
CA CYS A 37 -5.93 19.81 -0.54
C CYS A 37 -7.19 19.62 0.31
N GLN A 38 -8.35 19.63 -0.34
CA GLN A 38 -9.63 19.30 0.31
C GLN A 38 -9.96 17.82 0.12
N GLY A 39 -10.57 17.21 1.14
CA GLY A 39 -11.03 15.83 1.10
C GLY A 39 -10.01 14.79 1.61
N PRO A 40 -10.31 13.49 1.41
CA PRO A 40 -9.47 12.38 1.86
C PRO A 40 -8.08 12.41 1.24
N LYS A 41 -7.05 12.04 1.99
CA LYS A 41 -5.67 12.04 1.48
C LYS A 41 -5.47 11.01 0.35
N SER A 42 -6.22 9.92 0.38
CA SER A 42 -6.12 8.83 -0.60
C SER A 42 -6.53 9.23 -2.01
N VAL A 43 -7.43 10.21 -2.18
CA VAL A 43 -7.96 10.63 -3.49
C VAL A 43 -7.14 11.77 -4.12
N ILE A 44 -6.04 12.16 -3.49
CA ILE A 44 -5.16 13.19 -4.01
C ILE A 44 -4.28 12.57 -5.09
N SER A 45 -4.22 13.22 -6.26
CA SER A 45 -3.36 12.81 -7.36
C SER A 45 -1.88 12.96 -6.99
N VAL A 46 -1.09 11.93 -7.32
CA VAL A 46 0.33 11.84 -6.96
C VAL A 46 1.20 11.86 -8.20
N ARG A 47 0.88 11.02 -9.18
CA ARG A 47 1.66 10.87 -10.42
C ARG A 47 0.78 10.40 -11.55
N ASN A 48 0.95 10.99 -12.74
CA ASN A 48 0.18 10.64 -13.94
C ASN A 48 -1.33 10.63 -13.68
N ASP A 49 -1.81 11.60 -12.90
CA ASP A 49 -3.20 11.72 -12.45
C ASP A 49 -3.75 10.55 -11.62
N LEU A 50 -2.90 9.60 -11.23
CA LEU A 50 -3.26 8.50 -10.33
C LEU A 50 -3.23 8.97 -8.88
N THR A 51 -4.26 8.59 -8.13
CA THR A 51 -4.36 8.84 -6.69
C THR A 51 -3.57 7.79 -5.89
N PHE A 52 -3.36 8.04 -4.59
CA PHE A 52 -2.76 7.03 -3.71
C PHE A 52 -3.59 5.73 -3.67
N LEU A 53 -4.92 5.85 -3.77
CA LEU A 53 -5.80 4.71 -3.82
C LEU A 53 -5.61 3.91 -5.10
N ASP A 54 -5.54 4.58 -6.25
CA ASP A 54 -5.33 3.93 -7.55
C ASP A 54 -4.00 3.19 -7.59
N LEU A 55 -2.93 3.82 -7.09
CA LEU A 55 -1.61 3.19 -6.99
C LEU A 55 -1.60 1.96 -6.07
N THR A 56 -2.42 1.97 -5.02
CA THR A 56 -2.54 0.80 -4.12
C THR A 56 -3.28 -0.33 -4.81
N ILE A 57 -4.34 -0.02 -5.57
CA ILE A 57 -5.11 -1.02 -6.32
C ILE A 57 -4.24 -1.66 -7.41
N GLN A 58 -3.49 -0.86 -8.18
CA GLN A 58 -2.56 -1.36 -9.21
C GLN A 58 -1.45 -2.28 -8.68
N GLN A 59 -1.12 -2.21 -7.39
CA GLN A 59 -0.14 -3.11 -6.76
C GLN A 59 -0.76 -4.45 -6.32
N LEU A 60 -2.08 -4.50 -6.20
CA LEU A 60 -2.84 -5.67 -5.77
C LEU A 60 -3.49 -6.41 -6.95
N GLU A 61 -3.72 -5.72 -8.06
CA GLU A 61 -3.98 -6.32 -9.38
C GLU A 61 -2.75 -7.06 -9.91
#